data_AF-W4I793-F1
#
_entry.id   AF-W4I793-F1
#
_cell.length_a   1.000
_cell.length_b   1.000
_cell.length_c   1.000
_cell.angle_alpha   90.00
_cell.angle_beta   90.00
_cell.angle_gamma   90.00
#
_symmetry.space_group_name_H-M   'P 1'
#
loop_
_entity.id
_entity.type
_entity.pdbx_description
1 polymer ?
#
loop_
_entity_poly.entity_id
_entity_poly.type
_entity_poly.pdbx_seq_one_letter_code
_entity_poly.pdbx_strand_id
1 'polypeptide(L)'
;MLPQITTMENYEKLFELMTLDDDNAYSIIKSSEETRIKKILYKSKHDPNLLPSYSTFNLRGKRYNVSNPTGELIKKVSVQKRIEELQTSCEKKVLKKGEKNQMIASLNEIKKKNPSLLTVSKKKKKYKDPLPDRNDIPLMNITEDIDYIYDNAVQVINSKPVEKKKKKGKVLIDDDPLSKEDYGKISPYLIKIKDELKEKENLKKQDIIDEEKITREIKEKRDYLLAELKNKYNEINKEYLKISHVVDINSVRKLKKKEGYEKQLNQLEKDILKLENQTY
;
A
#
# COMPACT_ATOMS: atom_id res chain seq x y z
N MET A 1 29.79 76.46 -0.26
CA MET A 1 28.71 76.37 -1.27
C MET A 1 27.75 75.29 -0.82
N LEU A 2 26.55 75.68 -0.41
CA LEU A 2 25.44 74.77 -0.11
C LEU A 2 24.75 74.44 -1.44
N PRO A 3 24.63 73.17 -1.86
CA PRO A 3 23.75 72.82 -2.95
C PRO A 3 22.31 72.86 -2.44
N GLN A 4 21.46 73.63 -3.12
CA GLN A 4 20.03 73.72 -2.89
C GLN A 4 19.40 72.34 -3.14
N ILE A 5 18.66 71.88 -2.15
CA ILE A 5 18.03 70.55 -2.10
C ILE A 5 16.67 70.67 -2.79
N THR A 6 16.49 69.93 -3.89
CA THR A 6 15.22 69.74 -4.59
C THR A 6 14.22 69.06 -3.64
N THR A 7 13.14 69.76 -3.30
CA THR A 7 12.23 69.34 -2.23
C THR A 7 11.37 68.12 -2.60
N MET A 8 11.08 67.89 -3.87
CA MET A 8 10.19 66.81 -4.34
C MET A 8 10.80 65.39 -4.24
N GLU A 9 12.07 65.22 -4.63
CA GLU A 9 12.74 63.90 -4.67
C GLU A 9 12.95 63.31 -3.26
N ASN A 10 12.99 64.16 -2.23
CA ASN A 10 13.10 63.74 -0.84
C ASN A 10 11.79 63.20 -0.27
N TYR A 11 10.63 63.68 -0.72
CA TYR A 11 9.33 63.18 -0.22
C TYR A 11 9.01 61.78 -0.76
N GLU A 12 9.36 61.49 -2.02
CA GLU A 12 9.17 60.16 -2.61
C GLU A 12 10.04 59.11 -1.91
N LYS A 13 11.31 59.44 -1.64
CA LYS A 13 12.22 58.59 -0.84
C LYS A 13 11.75 58.38 0.60
N LEU A 14 11.15 59.39 1.21
CA LEU A 14 10.53 59.29 2.55
C LEU A 14 9.30 58.38 2.55
N PHE A 15 8.52 58.37 1.46
CA PHE A 15 7.34 57.52 1.31
C PHE A 15 7.70 56.06 1.08
N GLU A 16 8.78 55.77 0.34
CA GLU A 16 9.30 54.40 0.16
C GLU A 16 9.96 53.83 1.43
N LEU A 17 10.48 54.69 2.31
CA LEU A 17 11.09 54.29 3.60
C LEU A 17 10.07 54.18 4.74
N MET A 18 8.81 54.58 4.52
CA MET A 18 7.74 54.38 5.49
C MET A 18 7.30 52.91 5.47
N THR A 19 7.82 52.14 6.42
CA THR A 19 7.30 50.80 6.69
C THR A 19 5.97 50.96 7.45
N LEU A 20 4.86 50.52 6.84
CA LEU A 20 3.52 50.51 7.44
C LEU A 20 3.45 49.41 8.51
N ASP A 21 4.19 49.59 9.61
CA ASP A 21 4.47 48.47 10.51
C ASP A 21 3.43 48.27 11.62
N ASP A 22 2.59 49.25 11.96
CA ASP A 22 1.83 49.14 13.21
C ASP A 22 0.29 49.18 13.09
N ASP A 23 -0.32 49.81 12.06
CA ASP A 23 -1.79 49.97 12.00
C ASP A 23 -2.36 49.83 10.58
N ASN A 24 -2.05 48.72 9.92
CA ASN A 24 -2.71 48.40 8.64
C ASN A 24 -4.09 47.79 8.90
N ALA A 25 -5.16 48.46 8.48
CA ALA A 25 -6.55 48.05 8.73
C ALA A 25 -6.87 46.61 8.24
N TYR A 26 -6.11 46.13 7.24
CA TYR A 26 -6.23 44.77 6.72
C TYR A 26 -5.70 43.67 7.67
N SER A 27 -4.86 44.00 8.66
CA SER A 27 -4.36 43.05 9.67
C SER A 27 -5.36 42.75 10.79
N ILE A 28 -6.47 43.51 10.87
CA ILE A 28 -7.53 43.32 11.88
C ILE A 28 -8.33 42.03 11.60
N ILE A 29 -8.45 41.66 10.32
CA ILE A 29 -9.15 40.43 9.91
C ILE A 29 -8.12 39.31 9.87
N LYS A 30 -8.02 38.56 10.98
CA LYS A 30 -7.16 37.37 11.06
C LYS A 30 -7.58 36.38 9.96
N SER A 31 -6.67 36.02 9.06
CA SER A 31 -6.95 35.04 8.01
C SER A 31 -7.36 33.72 8.65
N SER A 32 -8.51 33.19 8.26
CA SER A 32 -9.03 31.95 8.84
C SER A 32 -8.12 30.79 8.47
N GLU A 33 -7.45 30.19 9.45
CA GLU A 33 -6.63 29.00 9.24
C GLU A 33 -7.53 27.84 8.82
N GLU A 34 -7.45 27.46 7.53
CA GLU A 34 -8.14 26.29 7.02
C GLU A 34 -7.58 25.04 7.72
N THR A 35 -8.36 24.46 8.63
CA THR A 35 -7.99 23.20 9.29
C THR A 35 -7.95 22.08 8.25
N ARG A 36 -6.74 21.68 7.84
CA ARG A 36 -6.54 20.60 6.88
C ARG A 36 -7.09 19.30 7.46
N ILE A 37 -8.18 18.79 6.87
CA ILE A 37 -8.78 17.51 7.25
C ILE A 37 -7.75 16.41 6.99
N LYS A 38 -7.43 15.62 8.04
CA LYS A 38 -6.49 14.50 7.92
C LYS A 38 -7.03 13.48 6.91
N LYS A 39 -6.18 13.05 5.97
CA LYS A 39 -6.52 12.00 5.01
C LYS A 39 -6.82 10.70 5.75
N ILE A 40 -7.86 10.00 5.33
CA ILE A 40 -8.23 8.68 5.87
C ILE A 40 -7.09 7.70 5.58
N LEU A 41 -6.74 6.88 6.57
CA LEU A 41 -5.73 5.84 6.41
C LEU A 41 -6.13 4.83 5.33
N TYR A 42 -5.18 4.47 4.46
CA TYR A 42 -5.38 3.47 3.43
C TYR A 42 -5.76 2.11 4.07
N LYS A 43 -6.88 1.53 3.61
CA LYS A 43 -7.29 0.17 3.96
C LYS A 43 -7.01 -0.74 2.77
N SER A 44 -6.29 -1.83 3.02
CA SER A 44 -6.02 -2.85 2.01
C SER A 44 -7.33 -3.41 1.43
N LYS A 45 -7.31 -3.71 0.12
CA LYS A 45 -8.40 -4.43 -0.56
C LYS A 45 -8.50 -5.89 -0.10
N HIS A 46 -7.45 -6.42 0.51
CA HIS A 46 -7.37 -7.83 0.91
C HIS A 46 -7.69 -8.01 2.39
N ASP A 47 -8.58 -8.96 2.69
CA ASP A 47 -8.97 -9.31 4.04
C ASP A 47 -7.80 -9.97 4.80
N PRO A 48 -7.37 -9.42 5.95
CA PRO A 48 -6.24 -9.97 6.72
C PRO A 48 -6.57 -11.32 7.37
N ASN A 49 -7.86 -11.65 7.51
CA ASN A 49 -8.34 -12.89 8.12
C ASN A 49 -8.55 -14.01 7.09
N LEU A 50 -8.36 -13.74 5.79
CA LEU A 50 -8.47 -14.74 4.74
C LEU A 50 -7.21 -15.62 4.75
N LEU A 51 -7.41 -16.95 4.80
CA LEU A 51 -6.28 -17.88 4.73
C LEU A 51 -5.63 -17.81 3.34
N PRO A 52 -4.29 -17.85 3.25
CA PRO A 52 -3.60 -17.86 1.98
C PRO A 52 -4.04 -19.05 1.12
N SER A 53 -4.66 -18.77 -0.02
CA SER A 53 -4.97 -19.80 -1.00
C SER A 53 -3.66 -20.15 -1.72
N TYR A 54 -3.29 -21.44 -1.75
CA TYR A 54 -2.04 -21.99 -2.31
C TYR A 54 -0.75 -21.89 -1.48
N SER A 55 -0.78 -21.46 -0.21
CA SER A 55 0.43 -21.56 0.63
C SER A 55 0.73 -23.02 0.97
N THR A 56 1.93 -23.49 0.62
CA THR A 56 2.43 -24.84 0.95
C THR A 56 3.26 -24.87 2.24
N PHE A 57 3.50 -23.71 2.87
CA PHE A 57 4.31 -23.59 4.07
C PHE A 57 3.60 -24.19 5.30
N ASN A 58 4.33 -25.00 6.10
CA ASN A 58 3.86 -25.61 7.35
C ASN A 58 2.62 -26.55 7.24
N LEU A 59 2.44 -27.26 6.12
CA LEU A 59 1.38 -28.27 5.94
C LEU A 59 1.70 -29.67 6.51
N ARG A 60 2.78 -29.85 7.29
CA ARG A 60 3.05 -31.13 7.96
C ARG A 60 1.93 -31.44 8.96
N GLY A 61 0.99 -32.30 8.55
CA GLY A 61 -0.09 -32.83 9.38
C GLY A 61 -1.38 -32.01 9.43
N LYS A 62 -1.49 -30.86 8.74
CA LYS A 62 -2.70 -30.03 8.70
C LYS A 62 -3.21 -29.85 7.28
N ARG A 63 -4.45 -30.28 7.01
CA ARG A 63 -5.17 -30.05 5.76
C ARG A 63 -6.04 -28.80 5.91
N TYR A 64 -5.54 -27.63 5.52
CA TYR A 64 -6.43 -26.50 5.27
C TYR A 64 -6.98 -26.66 3.86
N ASN A 65 -8.23 -27.12 3.75
CA ASN A 65 -8.95 -27.17 2.47
C ASN A 65 -9.35 -25.76 2.07
N VAL A 66 -8.42 -24.98 1.55
CA VAL A 66 -8.71 -23.69 0.90
C VAL A 66 -8.33 -23.86 -0.57
N SER A 67 -9.25 -24.42 -1.34
CA SER A 67 -9.07 -24.65 -2.78
C SER A 67 -9.66 -23.50 -3.62
N ASN A 68 -9.73 -22.28 -3.08
CA ASN A 68 -10.39 -21.20 -3.78
C ASN A 68 -9.40 -20.26 -4.49
N PRO A 69 -9.17 -20.40 -5.81
CA PRO A 69 -8.37 -19.44 -6.57
C PRO A 69 -8.93 -18.03 -6.55
N THR A 70 -10.22 -17.85 -6.25
CA THR A 70 -10.89 -16.55 -6.36
C THR A 70 -10.89 -15.75 -5.05
N GLY A 71 -10.35 -16.30 -3.95
CA GLY A 71 -10.28 -15.60 -2.67
C GLY A 71 -11.62 -15.41 -1.96
N GLU A 72 -12.69 -16.11 -2.36
CA GLU A 72 -13.95 -16.02 -1.61
C GLU A 72 -13.82 -16.74 -0.27
N LEU A 73 -14.32 -16.09 0.79
CA LEU A 73 -14.36 -16.60 2.15
C LEU A 73 -15.33 -17.80 2.24
N ILE A 74 -14.79 -19.02 2.10
CA ILE A 74 -15.54 -20.22 2.43
C ILE A 74 -15.79 -20.17 3.95
N LYS A 75 -17.07 -20.05 4.36
CA LYS A 75 -17.47 -20.09 5.77
C LYS A 75 -16.80 -21.29 6.42
N LYS A 76 -16.01 -21.05 7.49
CA LYS A 76 -15.38 -22.10 8.30
C LYS A 76 -16.45 -23.13 8.64
N VAL A 77 -16.33 -24.35 8.09
CA VAL A 77 -17.17 -25.46 8.54
C VAL A 77 -16.76 -25.75 9.98
N SER A 78 -17.75 -25.66 10.85
CA SER A 78 -17.83 -25.91 12.29
C SER A 78 -16.59 -26.49 13.00
N VAL A 79 -16.25 -25.82 14.11
CA VAL A 79 -15.56 -26.28 15.33
C VAL A 79 -15.09 -27.75 15.31
N GLN A 80 -13.78 -27.95 15.45
CA GLN A 80 -13.20 -29.27 15.69
C GLN A 80 -13.80 -29.86 16.97
N LYS A 81 -14.40 -31.05 16.86
CA LYS A 81 -14.88 -31.84 18.00
C LYS A 81 -13.72 -32.13 18.95
N ARG A 82 -13.95 -32.04 20.25
CA ARG A 82 -12.94 -32.37 21.27
C ARG A 82 -12.56 -33.85 21.17
N ILE A 83 -11.34 -34.21 21.58
CA ILE A 83 -10.82 -35.59 21.49
C ILE A 83 -11.75 -36.60 22.20
N GLU A 84 -12.41 -36.19 23.28
CA GLU A 84 -13.40 -36.97 24.04
C GLU A 84 -14.66 -37.33 23.19
N GLU A 85 -15.07 -36.47 22.27
CA GLU A 85 -16.21 -36.71 21.35
C GLU A 85 -15.83 -37.64 20.19
N LEU A 86 -14.54 -37.75 19.85
CA LEU A 86 -14.04 -38.67 18.84
C LEU A 86 -13.98 -40.10 19.40
N GLN A 87 -13.59 -40.26 20.67
CA GLN A 87 -13.46 -41.56 21.34
C GLN A 87 -14.82 -42.27 21.52
N THR A 88 -15.91 -41.52 21.73
CA THR A 88 -17.28 -42.06 21.84
C THR A 88 -17.94 -42.39 20.50
N SER A 89 -17.34 -41.97 19.37
CA SER A 89 -17.97 -42.06 18.04
C SER A 89 -17.56 -43.28 17.19
N CYS A 90 -16.76 -44.19 17.75
CA CYS A 90 -16.20 -45.34 17.04
C CYS A 90 -17.16 -46.55 16.91
N GLU A 91 -18.47 -46.36 17.08
CA GLU A 91 -19.42 -47.35 16.61
C GLU A 91 -19.53 -47.24 15.09
N LYS A 92 -18.98 -48.23 14.37
CA LYS A 92 -19.07 -48.31 12.90
C LYS A 92 -20.54 -48.48 12.50
N LYS A 93 -21.25 -47.37 12.29
CA LYS A 93 -22.59 -47.38 11.70
C LYS A 93 -22.51 -47.98 10.30
N VAL A 94 -23.14 -49.13 10.12
CA VAL A 94 -23.24 -49.79 8.82
C VAL A 94 -24.17 -48.95 7.94
N LEU A 95 -23.61 -48.37 6.88
CA LEU A 95 -24.38 -47.54 5.96
C LEU A 95 -25.26 -48.42 5.06
N LYS A 96 -26.49 -47.98 4.85
CA LYS A 96 -27.42 -48.62 3.91
C LYS A 96 -27.08 -48.21 2.47
N LYS A 97 -27.48 -49.04 1.51
CA LYS A 97 -27.32 -48.75 0.08
C LYS A 97 -28.03 -47.43 -0.25
N GLY A 98 -27.27 -46.45 -0.74
CA GLY A 98 -27.80 -45.14 -1.14
C GLY A 98 -27.95 -44.12 -0.02
N GLU A 99 -27.54 -44.42 1.22
CA GLU A 99 -27.65 -43.47 2.35
C GLU A 99 -26.85 -42.18 2.14
N LYS A 100 -25.77 -42.24 1.35
CA LYS A 100 -24.95 -41.08 0.98
C LYS A 100 -25.38 -40.41 -0.33
N ASN A 101 -26.33 -40.97 -1.06
CA ASN A 101 -26.75 -40.43 -2.34
C ASN A 101 -27.75 -39.31 -2.08
N GLN A 102 -27.45 -38.12 -2.60
CA GLN A 102 -28.40 -37.01 -2.56
C GLN A 102 -29.54 -37.31 -3.55
N MET A 103 -30.79 -37.33 -3.07
CA MET A 103 -31.96 -37.43 -3.94
C MET A 103 -32.10 -36.12 -4.73
N ILE A 104 -31.92 -36.21 -6.05
CA ILE A 104 -32.14 -35.09 -6.96
C ILE A 104 -33.62 -35.11 -7.36
N ALA A 105 -34.31 -33.97 -7.24
CA ALA A 105 -35.70 -33.85 -7.64
C ALA A 105 -35.88 -34.05 -9.15
N SER A 106 -37.07 -34.50 -9.56
CA SER A 106 -37.37 -34.71 -10.99
C SER A 106 -37.34 -33.38 -11.77
N LEU A 107 -37.05 -33.44 -13.08
CA LEU A 107 -37.00 -32.24 -13.95
C LEU A 107 -38.30 -31.44 -13.91
N ASN A 108 -39.45 -32.12 -13.85
CA ASN A 108 -40.77 -31.49 -13.76
C ASN A 108 -40.98 -30.77 -12.43
N GLU A 109 -40.51 -31.34 -11.31
CA GLU A 109 -40.57 -30.69 -10.00
C GLU A 109 -39.66 -29.48 -9.92
N ILE A 110 -38.43 -29.56 -10.46
CA ILE A 110 -37.49 -28.44 -10.50
C ILE A 110 -38.03 -27.31 -11.36
N LYS A 111 -38.60 -27.62 -12.54
CA LYS A 111 -39.21 -26.63 -13.44
C LYS A 111 -40.39 -25.90 -12.80
N LYS A 112 -41.17 -26.59 -11.96
CA LYS A 112 -42.30 -26.00 -11.21
C LYS A 112 -41.85 -25.17 -10.01
N LYS A 113 -40.89 -25.66 -9.22
CA LYS A 113 -40.47 -25.01 -7.96
C LYS A 113 -39.47 -23.88 -8.20
N ASN A 114 -38.43 -24.12 -9.00
CA ASN A 114 -37.30 -23.20 -9.20
C ASN A 114 -36.73 -23.36 -10.63
N PRO A 115 -37.38 -22.79 -11.67
CA PRO A 115 -36.93 -22.92 -13.06
C PRO A 115 -35.56 -22.28 -13.33
N SER A 116 -35.11 -21.35 -12.49
CA SER A 116 -33.80 -20.69 -12.60
C SER A 116 -32.61 -21.65 -12.41
N LEU A 117 -32.77 -22.73 -11.64
CA LEU A 117 -31.74 -23.76 -11.46
C LEU A 117 -31.40 -24.49 -12.77
N LEU A 118 -32.34 -24.55 -13.71
CA LEU A 118 -32.15 -25.18 -15.02
C LEU A 118 -31.46 -24.25 -16.02
N THR A 119 -31.40 -22.95 -15.72
CA THR A 119 -30.70 -21.98 -16.56
C THR A 119 -29.24 -21.88 -16.14
N VAL A 120 -28.33 -22.04 -17.10
CA VAL A 120 -26.88 -21.92 -16.84
C VAL A 120 -26.54 -20.45 -16.54
N SER A 121 -25.92 -20.18 -15.40
CA SER A 121 -25.57 -18.82 -14.97
C SER A 121 -24.57 -18.10 -15.90
N LYS A 122 -23.68 -18.85 -16.54
CA LYS A 122 -22.70 -18.34 -17.52
C LYS A 122 -22.82 -19.10 -18.83
N LYS A 123 -23.44 -18.49 -19.84
CA LYS A 123 -23.46 -19.02 -21.21
C LYS A 123 -22.04 -18.99 -21.79
N LYS A 124 -21.61 -20.05 -22.47
CA LYS A 124 -20.31 -20.08 -23.16
C LYS A 124 -20.31 -19.07 -24.32
N LYS A 125 -19.24 -18.29 -24.44
CA LYS A 125 -19.04 -17.39 -25.60
C LYS A 125 -18.83 -18.25 -26.85
N LYS A 126 -19.54 -17.92 -27.94
CA LYS A 126 -19.29 -18.49 -29.27
C LYS A 126 -18.18 -17.66 -29.92
N TYR A 127 -17.05 -18.29 -30.24
CA TYR A 127 -15.90 -17.62 -30.87
C TYR A 127 -15.95 -17.67 -32.40
N LYS A 128 -16.80 -18.51 -32.96
CA LYS A 128 -16.99 -18.65 -34.39
C LYS A 128 -18.33 -18.01 -34.76
N ASP A 129 -18.31 -17.24 -35.84
CA ASP A 129 -19.52 -16.68 -36.43
C ASP A 129 -20.46 -17.81 -36.88
N PRO A 130 -21.78 -17.54 -36.92
CA PRO A 130 -22.73 -18.49 -37.49
C PRO A 130 -22.39 -18.74 -38.97
N LEU A 131 -22.71 -19.94 -39.44
CA LEU A 131 -22.63 -20.24 -40.87
C LEU A 131 -23.64 -19.33 -41.62
N PRO A 132 -23.29 -18.88 -42.85
CA PRO A 132 -24.24 -18.14 -43.69
C PRO A 132 -25.49 -18.99 -43.96
N ASP A 133 -26.63 -18.33 -44.10
CA ASP A 133 -27.88 -19.03 -44.41
C ASP A 133 -27.87 -19.51 -45.87
N ARG A 134 -28.66 -20.55 -46.17
CA ARG A 134 -28.77 -21.11 -47.52
C ARG A 134 -29.36 -20.09 -48.51
N ASN A 135 -30.15 -19.14 -48.03
CA ASN A 135 -30.79 -18.11 -48.83
C ASN A 135 -29.95 -16.82 -48.93
N ASP A 136 -28.79 -16.74 -48.27
CA ASP A 136 -27.91 -15.57 -48.37
C ASP A 136 -27.25 -15.55 -49.75
N ILE A 137 -27.35 -14.41 -50.44
CA ILE A 137 -26.72 -14.20 -51.74
C ILE A 137 -25.22 -14.03 -51.51
N PRO A 138 -24.34 -14.80 -52.18
CA PRO A 138 -22.90 -14.62 -52.03
C PRO A 138 -22.51 -13.22 -52.51
N LEU A 139 -21.64 -12.55 -51.75
CA LEU A 139 -21.11 -11.23 -52.09
C LEU A 139 -20.39 -11.21 -53.46
N MET A 140 -19.99 -12.38 -53.95
CA MET A 140 -19.33 -12.56 -55.24
C MET A 140 -20.39 -12.61 -56.34
N ASN A 141 -20.32 -11.65 -57.29
CA ASN A 141 -21.25 -11.37 -58.40
C ASN A 141 -22.40 -10.38 -58.13
N ILE A 142 -22.28 -9.52 -57.12
CA ILE A 142 -23.04 -8.25 -57.12
C ILE A 142 -22.25 -7.29 -58.02
N THR A 143 -22.34 -7.48 -59.33
CA THR A 143 -21.94 -6.44 -60.28
C THR A 143 -23.10 -5.45 -60.33
N GLU A 144 -22.92 -4.29 -59.71
CA GLU A 144 -23.79 -3.15 -60.01
C GLU A 144 -23.65 -2.83 -61.52
N ASP A 145 -24.72 -2.34 -62.15
CA ASP A 145 -24.70 -1.87 -63.54
C ASP A 145 -23.91 -0.56 -63.66
N ILE A 146 -22.61 -0.60 -63.34
CA ILE A 146 -21.70 0.55 -63.35
C ILE A 146 -20.97 0.58 -64.69
N ASP A 147 -20.96 1.75 -65.32
CA ASP A 147 -20.09 2.03 -66.46
C ASP A 147 -18.64 2.26 -65.96
N TYR A 148 -17.86 1.19 -65.97
CA TYR A 148 -16.45 1.23 -65.55
C TYR A 148 -15.59 2.19 -66.39
N ILE A 149 -15.97 2.51 -67.63
CA ILE A 149 -15.20 3.43 -68.47
C ILE A 149 -15.36 4.85 -67.93
N TYR A 150 -16.60 5.25 -67.66
CA TYR A 150 -16.91 6.55 -67.09
C TYR A 150 -16.34 6.71 -65.67
N ASP A 151 -16.53 5.71 -64.81
CA ASP A 151 -16.10 5.79 -63.41
C ASP A 151 -14.56 5.84 -63.28
N ASN A 152 -13.84 5.06 -64.09
CA ASN A 152 -12.38 5.15 -64.16
C ASN A 152 -11.91 6.54 -64.61
N ALA A 153 -12.60 7.14 -65.60
CA ALA A 153 -12.27 8.48 -66.07
C ALA A 153 -12.49 9.53 -64.97
N VAL A 154 -13.62 9.48 -64.27
CA VAL A 154 -13.93 10.37 -63.15
C VAL A 154 -12.92 10.20 -62.01
N GLN A 155 -12.56 8.96 -61.68
CA GLN A 155 -11.58 8.65 -60.64
C GLN A 155 -10.21 9.27 -60.94
N VAL A 156 -9.74 9.16 -62.19
CA VAL A 156 -8.47 9.75 -62.62
C VAL A 156 -8.51 11.27 -62.58
N ILE A 157 -9.60 11.88 -63.08
CA ILE A 157 -9.77 13.35 -63.11
C ILE A 157 -9.78 13.94 -61.70
N ASN A 158 -10.46 13.27 -60.76
CA ASN A 158 -10.58 13.71 -59.37
C ASN A 158 -9.39 13.33 -58.49
N SER A 159 -8.46 12.50 -59.00
CA SER A 159 -7.28 12.12 -58.24
C SER A 159 -6.34 13.31 -58.05
N LYS A 160 -5.95 13.58 -56.79
CA LYS A 160 -4.94 14.60 -56.51
C LYS A 160 -3.59 14.14 -57.05
N PRO A 161 -2.80 15.02 -57.68
CA PRO A 161 -1.47 14.66 -58.14
C PRO A 161 -0.64 14.16 -56.96
N VAL A 162 0.01 13.00 -57.13
CA VAL A 162 0.90 12.46 -56.11
C VAL A 162 2.05 13.45 -55.94
N GLU A 163 2.06 14.15 -54.81
CA GLU A 163 3.20 14.97 -54.42
C GLU A 163 4.44 14.07 -54.44
N LYS A 164 5.41 14.41 -55.29
CA LYS A 164 6.72 13.75 -55.27
C LYS A 164 7.26 13.95 -53.87
N LYS A 165 7.12 12.93 -53.01
CA LYS A 165 7.79 12.89 -51.71
C LYS A 165 9.25 13.12 -52.04
N LYS A 166 9.75 14.34 -51.79
CA LYS A 166 11.19 14.61 -51.82
C LYS A 166 11.76 13.49 -50.95
N LYS A 167 12.68 12.69 -51.49
CA LYS A 167 13.40 11.66 -50.71
C LYS A 167 14.26 12.41 -49.70
N LYS A 168 13.63 13.05 -48.71
CA LYS A 168 14.27 13.54 -47.50
C LYS A 168 14.61 12.28 -46.74
N GLY A 169 15.77 11.69 -47.06
CA GLY A 169 16.43 10.79 -46.12
C GLY A 169 16.41 11.49 -44.76
N LYS A 170 16.03 10.78 -43.70
CA LYS A 170 15.78 11.32 -42.35
C LYS A 170 16.69 12.51 -42.06
N VAL A 171 16.16 13.72 -42.23
CA VAL A 171 16.89 14.96 -41.98
C VAL A 171 17.00 15.03 -40.46
N LEU A 172 18.14 14.60 -39.93
CA LEU A 172 18.41 14.55 -38.49
C LEU A 172 18.53 15.95 -37.87
N ILE A 173 18.51 17.00 -38.69
CA ILE A 173 18.67 18.40 -38.27
C ILE A 173 17.83 19.22 -39.25
N ASP A 174 16.75 19.83 -38.79
CA ASP A 174 15.95 20.76 -39.58
C ASP A 174 16.85 21.71 -40.38
N ASP A 175 16.43 22.06 -41.59
CA ASP A 175 17.24 22.77 -42.60
C ASP A 175 17.82 24.12 -42.07
N ASP A 176 17.36 24.63 -40.92
CA ASP A 176 18.02 25.65 -40.09
C ASP A 176 17.88 25.41 -38.57
N PRO A 177 18.98 25.25 -37.79
CA PRO A 177 18.91 24.98 -36.35
C PRO A 177 18.42 26.17 -35.51
N LEU A 178 18.43 27.38 -36.09
CA LEU A 178 17.96 28.61 -35.46
C LEU A 178 16.45 28.80 -35.61
N SER A 179 15.82 28.10 -36.57
CA SER A 179 14.37 28.14 -36.80
C SER A 179 13.59 27.24 -35.84
N LYS A 180 14.25 26.60 -34.88
CA LYS A 180 13.60 25.75 -33.88
C LYS A 180 12.75 26.60 -32.93
N GLU A 181 11.50 26.22 -32.74
CA GLU A 181 10.54 26.90 -31.87
C GLU A 181 11.00 26.96 -30.39
N ASP A 182 11.87 26.03 -30.01
CA ASP A 182 12.40 25.87 -28.66
C ASP A 182 13.81 26.44 -28.48
N TYR A 183 14.35 27.12 -29.49
CA TYR A 183 15.66 27.76 -29.36
C TYR A 183 15.65 28.78 -28.21
N GLY A 184 16.62 28.66 -27.29
CA GLY A 184 16.71 29.51 -26.10
C GLY A 184 15.77 29.16 -24.94
N LYS A 185 14.89 28.16 -25.08
CA LYS A 185 14.03 27.68 -24.00
C LYS A 185 14.63 26.46 -23.31
N ILE A 186 14.43 26.35 -21.99
CA ILE A 186 14.79 25.16 -21.24
C ILE A 186 13.80 24.05 -21.58
N SER A 187 14.31 22.87 -21.93
CA SER A 187 13.45 21.71 -22.22
C SER A 187 12.59 21.34 -21.00
N PRO A 188 11.30 21.01 -21.19
CA PRO A 188 10.43 20.55 -20.11
C PRO A 188 10.98 19.31 -19.40
N TYR A 189 11.82 18.52 -20.06
CA TYR A 189 12.50 17.37 -19.47
C TYR A 189 13.47 17.78 -18.34
N LEU A 190 14.25 18.84 -18.54
CA LEU A 190 15.21 19.31 -17.53
C LEU A 190 14.52 19.89 -16.31
N ILE A 191 13.35 20.52 -16.49
CA ILE A 191 12.50 21.00 -15.39
C ILE A 191 12.04 19.81 -14.53
N LYS A 192 11.52 18.76 -15.17
CA LYS A 192 11.10 17.52 -14.48
C LYS A 192 12.23 16.90 -13.67
N ILE A 193 13.43 16.76 -14.26
CA ILE A 193 14.59 16.21 -13.55
C ILE A 193 14.94 17.05 -12.32
N LYS A 194 14.91 18.38 -12.43
CA LYS A 194 15.21 19.27 -11.32
C LYS A 194 14.23 19.07 -10.16
N ASP A 195 12.95 18.93 -10.48
CA ASP A 195 11.91 18.68 -9.49
C ASP A 195 12.08 17.31 -8.83
N GLU A 196 12.35 16.26 -9.62
CA GLU A 196 12.65 14.92 -9.11
C GLU A 196 13.88 14.89 -8.18
N LEU A 197 14.95 15.61 -8.52
CA LEU A 197 16.14 15.72 -7.66
C LEU A 197 15.80 16.43 -6.34
N LYS A 198 15.03 17.50 -6.40
CA LYS A 198 14.60 18.24 -5.21
C LYS A 198 13.72 17.38 -4.29
N GLU A 199 12.82 16.59 -4.86
CA GLU A 199 12.01 15.62 -4.10
C GLU A 199 12.88 14.57 -3.41
N LYS A 200 13.85 13.99 -4.13
CA LYS A 200 14.79 13.01 -3.57
C LYS A 200 15.63 13.58 -2.43
N GLU A 201 16.11 14.81 -2.56
CA GLU A 201 16.85 15.48 -1.48
C GLU A 201 15.99 15.69 -0.24
N ASN A 202 14.72 16.06 -0.42
CA ASN A 202 13.79 16.24 0.70
C ASN A 202 13.50 14.91 1.41
N LEU A 203 13.30 13.83 0.67
CA LEU A 203 13.13 12.48 1.25
C LEU A 203 14.36 12.08 2.08
N LYS A 204 15.56 12.26 1.52
CA LYS A 204 16.80 11.93 2.23
C LYS A 204 16.96 12.71 3.54
N LYS A 205 16.59 13.99 3.55
CA LYS A 205 16.59 14.82 4.76
C LYS A 205 15.58 14.30 5.79
N GLN A 206 14.41 13.87 5.33
CA GLN A 206 13.37 13.35 6.20
C GLN A 206 13.77 12.01 6.82
N ASP A 207 14.38 11.11 6.05
CA ASP A 207 14.90 9.83 6.54
C ASP A 207 15.94 10.05 7.65
N ILE A 208 16.88 10.98 7.47
CA ILE A 208 17.89 11.32 8.49
C ILE A 208 17.23 11.85 9.77
N ILE A 209 16.24 12.74 9.64
CA ILE A 209 15.51 13.29 10.80
C ILE A 209 14.77 12.18 11.55
N ASP A 210 14.16 11.25 10.83
CA ASP A 210 13.39 10.17 11.44
C ASP A 210 14.32 9.12 12.09
N GLU A 211 15.47 8.80 11.50
CA GLU A 211 16.52 8.01 12.14
C GLU A 211 17.06 8.66 13.43
N GLU A 212 17.30 9.97 13.40
CA GLU A 212 17.72 10.71 14.60
C GLU A 212 16.65 10.71 15.69
N LYS A 213 15.37 10.82 15.35
CA LYS A 213 14.29 10.72 16.34
C LYS A 213 14.22 9.32 16.93
N ILE A 214 14.28 8.27 16.10
CA ILE A 214 14.25 6.88 16.56
C ILE A 214 15.42 6.60 17.50
N THR A 215 16.63 7.04 17.14
CA THR A 215 17.82 6.84 18.00
C THR A 215 17.71 7.60 19.32
N ARG A 216 17.16 8.82 19.34
CA ARG A 216 16.89 9.57 20.58
C ARG A 216 15.85 8.85 21.46
N GLU A 217 14.74 8.41 20.88
CA GLU A 217 13.70 7.66 21.62
C GLU A 217 14.22 6.35 22.21
N ILE A 218 15.08 5.63 21.49
CA ILE A 218 15.70 4.39 21.97
C ILE A 218 16.64 4.68 23.15
N LYS A 219 17.43 5.76 23.07
CA LYS A 219 18.32 6.19 24.17
C LYS A 219 17.51 6.56 25.41
N GLU A 220 16.47 7.36 25.27
CA GLU A 220 15.60 7.76 26.39
C GLU A 220 14.94 6.55 27.07
N LYS A 221 14.41 5.60 26.29
CA LYS A 221 13.80 4.36 26.83
C LYS A 221 14.82 3.49 27.54
N ARG A 222 16.05 3.40 27.03
CA ARG A 222 17.15 2.67 27.67
C ARG A 222 17.49 3.31 29.02
N ASP A 223 17.66 4.62 29.07
CA ASP A 223 18.04 5.32 30.30
C ASP A 223 16.95 5.19 31.38
N TYR A 224 15.68 5.26 30.97
CA TYR A 224 14.54 4.98 31.83
C TYR A 224 14.57 3.56 32.39
N LEU A 225 14.76 2.56 31.53
CA LEU A 225 14.85 1.14 31.93
C LEU A 225 16.02 0.89 32.88
N LEU A 226 17.18 1.50 32.62
CA LEU A 226 18.36 1.40 33.46
C LEU A 226 18.12 1.98 34.86
N ALA A 227 17.44 3.13 34.94
CA ALA A 227 17.05 3.72 36.21
C ALA A 227 16.09 2.80 36.98
N GLU A 228 15.11 2.20 36.31
CA GLU A 228 14.17 1.26 36.93
C GLU A 228 14.88 0.01 37.47
N LEU A 229 15.81 -0.56 36.71
CA LEU A 229 16.60 -1.73 37.15
C LEU A 229 17.51 -1.41 38.34
N LYS A 230 18.16 -0.24 38.32
CA LYS A 230 18.98 0.24 39.47
C LYS A 230 18.13 0.45 40.71
N ASN A 231 16.89 0.97 40.56
CA ASN A 231 15.96 1.11 41.68
C ASN A 231 15.55 -0.25 42.26
N LYS A 232 15.18 -1.22 41.40
CA LYS A 232 14.87 -2.60 41.84
C LYS A 232 16.06 -3.27 42.52
N TYR A 233 17.27 -3.07 42.01
CA TYR A 233 18.49 -3.56 42.65
C TYR A 233 18.64 -2.98 44.06
N ASN A 234 18.46 -1.67 44.22
CA ASN A 234 18.55 -1.01 45.53
C ASN A 234 17.48 -1.50 46.51
N GLU A 235 16.25 -1.76 46.06
CA GLU A 235 15.18 -2.31 46.88
C GLU A 235 15.52 -3.72 47.38
N ILE A 236 15.92 -4.62 46.48
CA ILE A 236 16.28 -5.99 46.83
C ILE A 236 17.53 -6.02 47.71
N ASN A 237 18.52 -5.17 47.43
CA ASN A 237 19.73 -5.08 48.24
C ASN A 237 19.41 -4.61 49.67
N LYS A 238 18.48 -3.66 49.84
CA LYS A 238 17.99 -3.26 51.17
C LYS A 238 17.34 -4.43 51.91
N GLU A 239 16.53 -5.24 51.24
CA GLU A 239 15.92 -6.44 51.86
C GLU A 239 16.95 -7.51 52.20
N TYR A 240 17.91 -7.74 51.31
CA TYR A 240 19.02 -8.66 51.50
C TYR A 240 19.86 -8.29 52.74
N LEU A 241 20.23 -7.01 52.87
CA LEU A 241 20.99 -6.50 54.02
C LEU A 241 20.24 -6.63 55.35
N LYS A 242 18.91 -6.42 55.35
CA LYS A 242 18.08 -6.64 56.54
C LYS A 242 18.13 -8.09 57.02
N ILE A 243 18.17 -9.05 56.09
CA ILE A 243 18.22 -10.48 56.42
C ILE A 243 19.62 -10.90 56.88
N SER A 244 20.68 -10.35 56.30
CA SER A 244 22.05 -10.65 56.72
C SER A 244 22.37 -10.17 58.14
N HIS A 245 21.68 -9.14 58.63
CA HIS A 245 21.89 -8.62 59.99
C HIS A 245 21.17 -9.45 61.09
N VAL A 246 20.41 -10.48 60.72
CA VAL A 246 19.74 -11.37 61.68
C VAL A 246 20.71 -12.42 62.20
N VAL A 247 20.92 -12.48 63.52
CA VAL A 247 21.92 -13.34 64.19
C VAL A 247 21.67 -14.86 63.98
N ASP A 248 20.41 -15.29 63.95
CA ASP A 248 20.04 -16.71 63.75
C ASP A 248 19.63 -17.01 62.30
N ILE A 249 20.61 -17.31 61.44
CA ILE A 249 20.44 -17.61 60.00
C ILE A 249 20.11 -19.10 59.77
N ASN A 250 20.26 -19.96 60.77
CA ASN A 250 20.18 -21.43 60.66
C ASN A 250 18.79 -22.01 60.34
N SER A 251 17.76 -21.17 60.21
CA SER A 251 16.46 -21.61 59.72
C SER A 251 16.49 -21.81 58.21
N VAL A 252 16.16 -23.02 57.73
CA VAL A 252 16.09 -23.39 56.30
C VAL A 252 15.32 -22.36 55.46
N ARG A 253 14.28 -21.74 56.03
CA ARG A 253 13.48 -20.71 55.35
C ARG A 253 14.26 -19.41 55.12
N LYS A 254 15.06 -18.97 56.09
CA LYS A 254 15.88 -17.74 56.00
C LYS A 254 17.03 -17.94 55.01
N LEU A 255 17.65 -19.11 55.03
CA LEU A 255 18.71 -19.48 54.08
C LEU A 255 18.18 -19.50 52.64
N LYS A 256 17.03 -20.13 52.39
CA LYS A 256 16.38 -20.10 51.06
C LYS A 256 16.01 -18.69 50.59
N LYS A 257 15.56 -17.81 51.50
CA LYS A 257 15.29 -16.40 51.15
C LYS A 257 16.58 -15.68 50.75
N LYS A 258 17.66 -15.87 51.52
CA LYS A 258 18.96 -15.28 51.21
C LYS A 258 19.47 -15.72 49.83
N GLU A 259 19.46 -17.03 49.56
CA GLU A 259 19.85 -17.59 48.26
C GLU A 259 18.97 -17.05 47.12
N GLY A 260 17.67 -16.86 47.36
CA GLY A 260 16.74 -16.26 46.40
C GLY A 260 17.12 -14.82 46.04
N TYR A 261 17.43 -13.98 47.03
CA TYR A 261 17.88 -12.61 46.81
C TYR A 261 19.24 -12.53 46.12
N GLU A 262 20.20 -13.40 46.48
CA GLU A 262 21.50 -13.49 45.78
C GLU A 262 21.33 -13.82 44.29
N LYS A 263 20.42 -14.75 43.96
CA LYS A 263 20.10 -15.07 42.56
C LYS A 263 19.49 -13.89 41.82
N GLN A 264 18.55 -13.18 42.45
CA GLN A 264 17.90 -12.01 41.86
C GLN A 264 18.88 -10.85 41.65
N LEU A 265 19.76 -10.57 42.62
CA LEU A 265 20.80 -9.55 42.51
C LEU A 265 21.78 -9.87 41.37
N ASN A 266 22.24 -11.12 41.27
CA ASN A 266 23.15 -11.55 40.18
C ASN A 266 22.49 -11.44 38.79
N GLN A 267 21.19 -11.74 38.70
CA GLN A 267 20.43 -11.54 37.45
C GLN A 267 20.35 -10.05 37.08
N LEU A 268 19.97 -9.19 38.04
CA LEU A 268 19.88 -7.76 37.81
C LEU A 268 21.25 -7.15 37.43
N GLU A 269 22.34 -7.57 38.06
CA GLU A 269 23.70 -7.13 37.70
C GLU A 269 24.05 -7.49 36.25
N LYS A 270 23.73 -8.71 35.81
CA LYS A 270 23.94 -9.13 34.41
C LYS A 270 23.09 -8.33 33.44
N ASP A 271 21.85 -8.06 33.78
CA ASP A 271 20.93 -7.30 32.93
C ASP A 271 21.37 -5.83 32.82
N ILE A 272 21.78 -5.21 33.93
CA ILE A 272 22.35 -3.85 33.96
C ILE A 272 23.63 -3.80 33.12
N LEU A 273 24.57 -4.73 33.31
CA LEU A 273 25.81 -4.78 32.54
C LEU A 273 25.55 -4.97 31.04
N LYS A 274 24.60 -5.82 30.68
CA LYS A 274 24.23 -6.06 29.28
C LYS A 274 23.64 -4.79 28.64
N LEU A 275 22.78 -4.09 29.36
CA LEU A 275 22.21 -2.83 28.90
C LEU A 275 23.26 -1.73 28.81
N GLU A 276 24.16 -1.61 29.80
CA GLU A 276 25.24 -0.62 29.78
C GLU A 276 26.22 -0.86 28.61
N ASN A 277 26.63 -2.11 28.38
CA ASN A 277 27.57 -2.48 27.33
C ASN A 277 27.00 -2.44 25.91
N GLN A 278 25.68 -2.46 25.72
CA GLN A 278 25.05 -2.30 24.41
C GLN A 278 25.15 -0.86 23.91
N THR A 279 26.34 -0.36 23.60
CA THR A 279 26.50 0.93 22.91
C THR A 279 26.18 0.77 21.43
N TYR A 280 25.15 1.48 20.94
CA TYR A 280 24.91 1.71 19.52
C TYR A 280 25.65 2.96 19.05
#